data_AF-A0A4Q2YUA7-F1
#
_entry.id   AF-A0A4Q2YUA7-F1
#
_cell.length_a   1.000
_cell.length_b   1.000
_cell.length_c   1.000
_cell.angle_alpha   90.00
_cell.angle_beta   90.00
_cell.angle_gamma   90.00
#
_symmetry.space_group_name_H-M   'P 1'
#
loop_
_entity.id
_entity.type
_entity.pdbx_description
1 polymer ?
#
loop_
_entity_poly.entity_id
_entity_poly.type
_entity_poly.pdbx_seq_one_letter_code
_entity_poly.pdbx_strand_id
1 'polypeptide(L)'
;MNRIFLLHPEDPVAVALADLPEGEALPGGAAVRGSVPRGHKVALRDIAEGGAVFKYGQVIGHATRSIAGGEHVHSHNLGMSDHTDDYAHGSMAKPTAYVPEGQRDTFMG
;
A
#
# COMPACT_ATOMS: atom_id res chain seq x y z
N MET A 1 -8.40 -18.23 -1.53
CA MET A 1 -7.75 -17.50 -0.43
C MET A 1 -7.20 -16.20 -0.99
N ASN A 2 -7.41 -15.05 -0.33
CA ASN A 2 -6.81 -13.80 -0.82
C ASN A 2 -5.29 -13.83 -0.59
N ARG A 3 -4.50 -13.64 -1.64
CA ARG A 3 -3.02 -13.75 -1.59
C ARG A 3 -2.33 -12.40 -1.47
N ILE A 4 -3.11 -11.32 -1.56
CA ILE A 4 -2.66 -9.95 -1.34
C ILE A 4 -3.62 -9.22 -0.41
N PHE A 5 -3.16 -8.13 0.19
CA PHE A 5 -3.95 -7.22 1.01
C PHE A 5 -3.77 -5.80 0.51
N LEU A 6 -4.86 -5.20 0.02
CA LEU A 6 -4.93 -3.79 -0.37
C LEU A 6 -5.44 -2.99 0.83
N LEU A 7 -4.65 -2.01 1.27
CA LEU A 7 -4.92 -1.29 2.53
C LEU A 7 -5.85 -0.10 2.33
N HIS A 8 -5.74 0.58 1.19
CA HIS A 8 -6.66 1.62 0.76
C HIS A 8 -7.05 1.38 -0.71
N PRO A 9 -8.31 1.64 -1.13
CA PRO A 9 -8.76 1.37 -2.51
C PRO A 9 -7.94 2.06 -3.60
N GLU A 10 -7.30 3.19 -3.27
CA GLU A 10 -6.50 3.98 -4.22
C GLU A 10 -4.99 3.67 -4.18
N ASP A 11 -4.54 2.81 -3.25
CA ASP A 11 -3.13 2.46 -3.15
C ASP A 11 -2.68 1.77 -4.44
N PRO A 12 -1.60 2.23 -5.11
CA PRO A 12 -1.06 1.59 -6.30
C PRO A 12 -0.29 0.30 -5.98
N VAL A 13 -0.18 -0.08 -4.71
CA VAL A 13 0.52 -1.27 -4.24
C VAL A 13 -0.34 -2.08 -3.27
N ALA A 14 -0.12 -3.39 -3.26
CA ALA A 14 -0.69 -4.29 -2.25
C ALA A 14 0.43 -5.01 -1.49
N VAL A 15 0.12 -5.53 -0.30
CA VAL A 15 1.03 -6.38 0.48
C VAL A 15 0.76 -7.85 0.14
N ALA A 16 1.82 -8.60 -0.16
CA ALA A 16 1.74 -10.04 -0.38
C ALA A 16 1.44 -10.78 0.94
N LEU A 17 0.37 -11.58 0.97
CA LEU A 17 0.02 -12.44 2.11
C LEU A 17 0.66 -13.84 2.01
N ALA A 18 1.23 -14.16 0.86
CA ALA A 18 2.00 -15.37 0.57
C ALA A 18 3.14 -15.02 -0.42
N ASP A 19 4.05 -15.94 -0.67
CA ASP A 19 5.02 -15.77 -1.76
C ASP A 19 4.28 -15.81 -3.10
N LEU A 20 4.47 -14.77 -3.91
CA LEU A 20 3.85 -14.63 -5.22
C LEU A 20 4.89 -14.98 -6.31
N PRO A 21 4.72 -16.10 -7.04
CA PRO A 21 5.56 -16.42 -8.19
C PRO A 21 5.24 -15.54 -9.40
N GLU A 22 6.16 -15.57 -10.36
CA GLU A 22 6.01 -14.89 -11.64
C GLU A 22 4.76 -15.35 -12.38
N GLY A 23 4.06 -14.41 -13.01
CA GLY A 23 2.85 -14.67 -13.77
C GLY A 23 1.60 -14.84 -12.90
N GLU A 24 1.69 -14.79 -11.57
CA GLU A 24 0.49 -14.78 -10.72
C GLU A 24 -0.37 -13.56 -11.05
N ALA A 25 -1.65 -13.79 -11.34
CA ALA A 25 -2.59 -12.73 -11.69
C ALA A 25 -2.90 -11.84 -10.48
N LEU A 26 -2.88 -10.53 -10.70
CA LEU A 26 -3.23 -9.51 -9.71
C LEU A 26 -4.57 -8.86 -10.08
N PRO A 27 -5.31 -8.32 -9.10
CA PRO A 27 -6.47 -7.47 -9.37
C PRO A 27 -6.08 -6.29 -10.26
N GLY A 28 -6.96 -5.92 -11.19
CA GLY A 28 -6.70 -4.85 -12.16
C GLY A 28 -5.98 -5.32 -13.43
N GLY A 29 -5.67 -6.61 -13.57
CA GLY A 29 -5.18 -7.21 -14.81
C GLY A 29 -3.66 -7.24 -14.97
N ALA A 30 -2.91 -6.73 -13.99
CA ALA A 30 -1.47 -6.95 -13.92
C ALA A 30 -1.15 -8.41 -13.56
N ALA A 31 0.06 -8.86 -13.86
CA ALA A 31 0.60 -10.14 -13.41
C ALA A 31 1.96 -9.91 -12.76
N VAL A 32 2.28 -10.68 -11.72
CA VAL A 32 3.53 -10.56 -10.98
C VAL A 32 4.72 -10.72 -11.91
N ARG A 33 5.70 -9.81 -11.80
CA ARG A 33 6.94 -9.79 -12.58
C ARG A 33 8.09 -10.25 -11.68
N GLY A 34 8.66 -11.42 -11.99
CA GLY A 34 9.61 -12.10 -11.10
C GLY A 34 8.92 -12.66 -9.86
N SER A 35 9.52 -12.56 -8.67
CA SER A 35 8.93 -13.03 -7.42
C SER A 35 8.73 -11.92 -6.40
N VAL A 36 7.65 -12.02 -5.63
CA VAL A 36 7.36 -11.13 -4.50
C VAL A 36 7.23 -11.96 -3.23
N PRO A 37 8.16 -11.85 -2.27
CA PRO A 37 8.08 -12.58 -1.01
C PRO A 37 6.86 -12.15 -0.17
N ARG A 38 6.36 -13.04 0.67
CA ARG A 38 5.36 -12.72 1.68
C ARG A 38 5.77 -11.50 2.51
N GLY A 39 4.83 -10.59 2.73
CA GLY A 39 5.03 -9.34 3.48
C GLY A 39 5.58 -8.18 2.65
N HIS A 40 6.06 -8.44 1.44
CA HIS A 40 6.57 -7.41 0.55
C HIS A 40 5.46 -6.76 -0.27
N LYS A 41 5.79 -5.66 -0.95
CA LYS A 41 4.83 -4.89 -1.75
C LYS A 41 4.89 -5.31 -3.22
N VAL A 42 3.73 -5.40 -3.87
CA VAL A 42 3.60 -5.59 -5.31
C VAL A 42 2.85 -4.42 -5.92
N ALA A 43 3.32 -3.90 -7.05
CA ALA A 43 2.62 -2.85 -7.80
C ALA A 43 1.36 -3.42 -8.49
N LEU A 44 0.22 -2.76 -8.34
CA LEU A 44 -1.04 -3.13 -9.01
C LEU A 44 -1.22 -2.45 -10.37
N ARG A 45 -0.45 -1.38 -10.61
CA ARG A 45 -0.42 -0.60 -11.85
C ARG A 45 0.94 0.07 -12.00
N ASP A 46 1.21 0.62 -13.18
CA ASP A 46 2.45 1.34 -13.44
C ASP A 46 2.59 2.59 -12.55
N ILE A 47 3.80 2.82 -12.06
CA ILE A 47 4.19 4.00 -11.28
C ILE A 47 5.40 4.62 -12.00
N ALA A 48 5.26 5.86 -12.46
CA ALA A 48 6.34 6.57 -13.12
C ALA A 48 7.50 6.87 -12.15
N GLU A 49 8.72 6.98 -12.66
CA GLU A 49 9.86 7.51 -11.92
C GLU A 49 9.53 8.87 -11.27
N GLY A 50 9.95 9.06 -10.03
CA GLY A 50 9.62 10.23 -9.21
C GLY A 50 8.15 10.25 -8.72
N GLY A 51 7.30 9.34 -9.19
CA GLY A 51 5.91 9.24 -8.77
C GLY A 51 5.76 8.83 -7.30
N ALA A 52 4.83 9.46 -6.60
CA ALA A 52 4.52 9.13 -5.21
C ALA A 52 3.90 7.72 -5.09
N VAL A 53 4.43 6.92 -4.18
CA VAL A 53 3.91 5.59 -3.86
C VAL A 53 3.05 5.70 -2.62
N PHE A 54 1.77 5.36 -2.75
CA PHE A 54 0.81 5.39 -1.65
C PHE A 54 0.65 4.02 -1.00
N LYS A 55 0.53 4.02 0.32
CA LYS A 55 0.08 2.88 1.13
C LYS A 55 -0.70 3.42 2.32
N TYR A 56 -1.78 2.77 2.72
CA TYR A 56 -2.69 3.29 3.75
C TYR A 56 -3.35 4.62 3.32
N GLY A 57 -3.40 4.92 2.02
CA GLY A 57 -3.83 6.22 1.50
C GLY A 57 -2.86 7.36 1.81
N GLN A 58 -1.60 7.08 2.16
CA GLN A 58 -0.57 8.06 2.48
C GLN A 58 0.70 7.81 1.66
N VAL A 59 1.45 8.87 1.37
CA VAL A 59 2.73 8.75 0.66
C VAL A 59 3.74 8.05 1.57
N ILE A 60 4.34 6.97 1.07
CA ILE A 60 5.41 6.22 1.78
C ILE A 60 6.80 6.41 1.16
N GLY A 61 6.88 7.19 0.09
CA GLY A 61 8.10 7.44 -0.67
C GLY A 61 7.79 7.69 -2.15
N HIS A 62 8.84 7.79 -2.95
CA HIS A 62 8.76 8.01 -4.39
C HIS A 62 9.52 6.91 -5.14
N ALA A 63 9.03 6.56 -6.31
CA ALA A 63 9.68 5.57 -7.16
C ALA A 63 11.03 6.12 -7.65
N THR A 64 12.13 5.41 -7.41
CA THR A 64 13.49 5.84 -7.85
C THR A 64 13.76 5.51 -9.31
N ARG A 65 12.86 4.75 -9.93
CA ARG A 65 12.76 4.43 -11.35
C ARG A 65 11.31 4.11 -11.67
N SER A 66 10.93 4.04 -12.94
CA SER A 66 9.61 3.52 -13.31
C SER A 66 9.42 2.08 -12.81
N ILE A 67 8.26 1.81 -12.20
CA ILE A 67 7.85 0.52 -11.66
C ILE A 67 6.65 0.04 -12.47
N ALA A 68 6.78 -1.07 -13.20
CA ALA A 68 5.65 -1.63 -13.93
C ALA A 68 4.67 -2.36 -13.00
N GLY A 69 3.40 -2.45 -13.40
CA GLY A 69 2.40 -3.30 -12.75
C GLY A 69 2.91 -4.75 -12.63
N GLY A 70 2.83 -5.29 -11.42
CA GLY A 70 3.33 -6.60 -11.05
C GLY A 70 4.75 -6.63 -10.48
N GLU A 71 5.51 -5.54 -10.52
CA GLU A 71 6.85 -5.51 -9.94
C GLU A 71 6.85 -5.53 -8.41
N HIS A 72 7.91 -6.11 -7.84
CA HIS A 72 8.23 -6.04 -6.43
C HIS A 72 8.65 -4.61 -6.04
N VAL A 73 7.92 -3.97 -5.13
CA VAL A 73 8.23 -2.62 -4.63
C VAL A 73 9.00 -2.70 -3.31
N HIS A 74 10.27 -2.31 -3.33
CA HIS A 74 11.17 -2.34 -2.17
C HIS A 74 12.23 -1.23 -2.28
N SER A 75 13.13 -1.14 -1.30
CA SER A 75 14.26 -0.20 -1.26
C SER A 75 15.11 -0.06 -2.53
N HIS A 76 15.07 -1.02 -3.46
CA HIS A 76 15.81 -0.92 -4.72
C HIS A 76 15.10 -0.02 -5.77
N ASN A 77 13.77 0.16 -5.66
CA ASN A 77 12.96 0.98 -6.57
C ASN A 77 12.06 2.00 -5.86
N LEU A 78 12.09 2.05 -4.52
CA LEU A 78 11.37 2.99 -3.67
C LEU A 78 12.36 3.72 -2.75
N GLY A 79 12.39 5.04 -2.85
CA GLY A 79 13.22 5.91 -2.04
C GLY A 79 12.39 6.89 -1.22
N MET A 80 13.01 7.46 -0.20
CA MET A 80 12.49 8.66 0.46
C MET A 80 12.92 9.87 -0.36
N SER A 81 12.02 10.81 -0.63
CA SER A 81 12.41 12.12 -1.18
C SER A 81 12.67 13.11 -0.05
N ASP A 82 13.28 14.24 -0.39
CA ASP A 82 13.29 15.39 0.49
C ASP A 82 11.85 15.77 0.87
N HIS A 83 11.60 15.89 2.16
CA HIS A 83 10.31 16.31 2.69
C HIS A 83 10.11 17.79 2.33
N THR A 84 9.14 18.08 1.47
CA THR A 84 8.64 19.45 1.32
C THR A 84 7.69 19.74 2.49
N ASP A 85 7.79 20.95 3.03
CA ASP A 85 7.39 21.31 4.41
C ASP A 85 5.89 21.18 4.77
N ASP A 86 5.00 20.86 3.81
CA ASP A 86 3.58 20.68 4.10
C ASP A 86 3.21 19.21 4.38
N TYR A 87 3.27 18.87 5.67
CA TYR A 87 2.88 17.56 6.19
C TYR A 87 1.38 17.27 6.10
N ALA A 88 0.55 18.24 5.70
CA ALA A 88 -0.90 18.10 5.55
C ALA A 88 -1.56 17.41 6.76
N HIS A 89 -1.14 17.77 7.98
CA HIS A 89 -1.53 17.10 9.22
C HIS A 89 -3.05 17.01 9.36
N GLY A 90 -3.57 15.79 9.46
CA GLY A 90 -5.01 15.57 9.66
C GLY A 90 -5.89 15.98 8.47
N SER A 91 -5.32 16.26 7.30
CA SER A 91 -6.09 16.58 6.06
C SER A 91 -7.10 15.49 5.69
N MET A 92 -6.81 14.24 6.05
CA MET A 92 -7.67 13.07 5.82
C MET A 92 -8.40 12.59 7.09
N ALA A 93 -8.39 13.37 8.17
CA ALA A 93 -9.07 13.01 9.41
C ALA A 93 -10.58 12.96 9.20
N LYS A 94 -11.21 11.89 9.66
CA LYS A 94 -12.67 11.73 9.66
C LYS A 94 -13.14 11.61 11.11
N PRO A 95 -14.28 12.21 11.49
CA PRO A 95 -14.85 12.01 12.82
C PRO A 95 -15.01 10.52 13.12
N THR A 96 -14.51 10.09 14.28
CA THR A 96 -14.64 8.70 14.72
C THR A 96 -16.10 8.39 15.01
N ALA A 97 -16.66 7.39 14.33
CA ALA A 97 -17.96 6.84 14.68
C ALA A 97 -17.80 5.95 15.91
N TYR A 98 -18.05 6.51 17.09
CA TYR A 98 -18.00 5.77 18.33
C TYR A 98 -19.12 4.74 18.42
N VAL A 99 -18.84 3.60 19.07
CA VAL A 99 -19.88 2.68 19.51
C VAL A 99 -20.85 3.45 20.43
N PRO A 100 -22.18 3.36 20.20
CA PRO A 100 -23.17 4.00 21.06
C PRO A 100 -22.94 3.61 22.52
N GLU A 101 -23.14 4.55 23.44
CA GLU A 101 -22.77 4.36 24.85
C GLU A 101 -23.34 3.08 25.47
N GLY A 102 -24.62 2.77 25.20
CA GLY A 102 -25.27 1.55 25.69
C GLY A 102 -24.80 0.23 25.06
N GLN A 103 -23.88 0.26 24.11
CA GLN A 103 -23.29 -0.92 23.45
C GLN A 103 -21.80 -1.08 23.75
N ARG A 104 -21.24 -0.23 24.61
CA ARG A 104 -19.82 -0.29 24.97
C ARG A 104 -19.61 -1.39 26.00
N ASP A 105 -18.64 -2.27 25.73
CA ASP A 105 -18.23 -3.31 26.68
C ASP A 105 -17.62 -2.71 27.95
N THR A 106 -17.79 -3.41 29.07
CA THR A 106 -17.22 -3.06 30.38
C THR A 106 -16.34 -4.18 30.91
N PHE A 107 -15.32 -3.86 31.71
CA PHE A 107 -14.52 -4.85 32.44
C PHE A 107 -14.53 -4.53 33.94
N MET A 108 -14.30 -5.55 34.77
CA MET A 108 -14.14 -5.40 36.22
C MET A 108 -12.65 -5.14 36.49
N GLY A 109 -12.33 -3.91 36.91
CA GLY A 109 -10.97 -3.41 37.15
C GLY A 109 -10.02 -4.36 37.85
#